data_AF-W7YTY7-F1
#
_entry.id   AF-W7YTY7-F1
#
_cell.length_a   1.000
_cell.length_b   1.000
_cell.length_c   1.000
_cell.angle_alpha   90.00
_cell.angle_beta   90.00
_cell.angle_gamma   90.00
#
_symmetry.space_group_name_H-M   'P 1'
#
loop_
_entity.id
_entity.type
_entity.pdbx_description
1 polymer ?
#
loop_
_entity_poly.entity_id
_entity_poly.type
_entity_poly.pdbx_seq_one_letter_code
_entity_poly.pdbx_strand_id
1 'polypeptide(L)'
;MVGVENHINYIHRPNGDLNDNEIWGISALYSSSLFDTFFRTFNGNTQVGASELKQIKMPPLKDIEVIGNKVKQLQNHNKQEIDKIISEVLLENIYVKNTRSSSNFERVGVA
;
A
#
# COMPACT_ATOMS: atom_id res chain seq x y z
N MET A 1 -29.74 6.66 19.64
CA MET A 1 -28.98 6.33 18.42
C MET A 1 -28.10 5.15 18.79
N VAL A 2 -28.40 3.97 18.26
CA VAL A 2 -27.58 2.78 18.50
C VAL A 2 -26.46 2.82 17.46
N GLY A 3 -25.26 3.16 17.93
CA GLY A 3 -24.04 2.86 17.20
C GLY A 3 -23.55 1.45 17.54
N VAL A 4 -22.56 1.00 16.77
CA VAL A 4 -21.76 -0.21 16.93
C VAL A 4 -22.20 -1.38 16.05
N GLU A 5 -21.82 -1.29 14.77
CA GLU A 5 -21.21 -2.44 14.10
C GLU A 5 -19.88 -1.99 13.52
N ASN A 6 -18.79 -2.31 14.22
CA ASN A 6 -17.46 -2.27 13.66
C ASN A 6 -17.33 -3.51 12.76
N HIS A 7 -17.76 -3.40 11.50
CA HIS A 7 -17.59 -4.45 10.51
C HIS A 7 -16.09 -4.64 10.25
N ILE A 8 -15.55 -5.79 10.68
CA ILE A 8 -14.18 -6.19 10.32
C ILE A 8 -14.09 -6.18 8.79
N ASN A 9 -13.24 -5.33 8.24
CA ASN A 9 -13.00 -5.30 6.80
C ASN A 9 -12.22 -6.55 6.39
N TYR A 10 -12.69 -7.24 5.36
CA TYR A 10 -12.00 -8.39 4.77
C TYR A 10 -11.61 -8.10 3.32
N ILE A 11 -10.45 -8.62 2.93
CA ILE A 11 -9.95 -8.55 1.56
C ILE A 11 -10.17 -9.92 0.94
N HIS A 12 -10.78 -9.97 -0.23
CA HIS A 12 -11.03 -11.22 -0.94
C HIS A 12 -10.86 -11.03 -2.45
N ARG A 13 -10.55 -12.13 -3.14
CA ARG A 13 -10.55 -12.20 -4.60
C ARG A 13 -11.93 -12.69 -5.06
N PRO A 14 -12.63 -11.98 -5.96
CA PRO A 14 -13.86 -12.51 -6.55
C PRO A 14 -13.55 -13.79 -7.32
N ASN A 15 -14.26 -14.88 -7.02
CA ASN A 15 -14.17 -16.18 -7.70
C ASN A 15 -12.80 -16.88 -7.62
N GLY A 16 -12.07 -16.72 -6.52
CA GLY A 16 -10.84 -17.47 -6.28
C GLY A 16 -10.20 -17.13 -4.94
N ASP A 17 -9.05 -17.74 -4.70
CA ASP A 17 -8.27 -17.53 -3.48
C ASP A 17 -7.10 -16.57 -3.72
N LEU A 18 -6.70 -15.87 -2.67
CA LEU A 18 -5.43 -15.14 -2.67
C LEU A 18 -4.31 -16.14 -2.46
N ASN A 19 -3.26 -16.05 -3.29
CA ASN A 19 -2.08 -16.86 -3.07
C ASN A 19 -1.26 -16.35 -1.88
N ASP A 20 -0.40 -17.20 -1.33
CA ASP A 20 0.45 -16.88 -0.17
C ASP A 20 1.19 -15.54 -0.32
N ASN A 21 1.80 -15.29 -1.49
CA ASN A 21 2.58 -14.07 -1.72
C ASN A 21 1.68 -12.84 -1.78
N GLU A 22 0.48 -12.96 -2.35
CA GLU A 22 -0.51 -11.88 -2.33
C GLU A 22 -0.91 -11.55 -0.89
N ILE A 23 -1.18 -12.56 -0.06
CA ILE A 23 -1.58 -12.35 1.34
C ILE A 23 -0.47 -11.61 2.08
N TRP A 24 0.78 -12.10 2.00
CA TRP A 24 1.92 -11.44 2.65
C TRP A 24 2.15 -10.03 2.12
N GLY A 25 2.02 -9.81 0.81
CA GLY A 25 2.20 -8.51 0.19
C GLY A 25 1.14 -7.50 0.63
N ILE A 26 -0.13 -7.91 0.60
CA ILE A 26 -1.26 -7.08 1.05
C ILE A 26 -1.11 -6.74 2.53
N SER A 27 -0.81 -7.73 3.37
CA SER A 27 -0.59 -7.51 4.81
C SER A 27 0.57 -6.54 5.07
N ALA A 28 1.68 -6.70 4.35
CA ALA A 28 2.82 -5.79 4.44
C ALA A 28 2.44 -4.35 4.08
N LEU A 29 1.72 -4.15 2.97
CA LEU A 29 1.26 -2.83 2.54
C LEU A 29 0.42 -2.15 3.62
N TYR A 30 -0.62 -2.82 4.15
CA TYR A 30 -1.47 -2.23 5.18
C TYR A 30 -0.76 -2.01 6.53
N SER A 31 0.34 -2.71 6.79
CA SER A 31 1.17 -2.51 7.99
C SER A 31 2.23 -1.41 7.84
N SER A 32 2.42 -0.88 6.64
CA SER A 32 3.50 0.05 6.30
C SER A 32 3.23 1.49 6.71
N SER A 33 4.30 2.23 6.98
CA SER A 33 4.21 3.67 7.25
C SER A 33 3.74 4.47 6.03
N LEU A 34 4.02 3.99 4.82
CA LEU A 34 3.56 4.62 3.58
C LEU A 34 2.02 4.64 3.52
N PHE A 35 1.40 3.47 3.67
CA PHE A 35 -0.07 3.36 3.64
C PHE A 35 -0.70 4.06 4.84
N ASP A 36 -0.12 3.95 6.04
CA ASP A 36 -0.58 4.70 7.22
C ASP A 36 -0.63 6.22 6.97
N THR A 37 0.39 6.76 6.32
CA THR A 37 0.45 8.19 5.94
C THR A 37 -0.63 8.53 4.92
N PHE A 38 -0.83 7.68 3.91
CA PHE A 38 -1.90 7.85 2.94
C PHE A 38 -3.26 7.92 3.64
N PHE A 39 -3.58 6.93 4.49
CA PHE A 39 -4.82 6.92 5.26
C PHE A 39 -5.04 8.20 6.05
N ARG A 40 -4.02 8.65 6.78
CA ARG A 40 -4.09 9.85 7.62
C ARG A 40 -4.36 11.14 6.85
N THR A 41 -4.04 11.17 5.55
CA THR A 41 -4.24 12.34 4.70
C THR A 41 -5.70 12.55 4.32
N PHE A 42 -6.51 11.49 4.23
CA PHE A 42 -7.92 11.58 3.84
C PHE A 42 -8.91 11.10 4.93
N ASN A 43 -8.45 10.34 5.92
CA ASN A 43 -9.22 9.95 7.10
C ASN A 43 -8.78 10.75 8.32
N GLY A 44 -9.63 11.69 8.76
CA GLY A 44 -9.43 12.46 9.99
C GLY A 44 -9.70 11.67 11.27
N ASN A 45 -10.11 10.40 11.17
CA ASN A 45 -10.44 9.52 12.28
C ASN A 45 -9.63 8.22 12.22
N THR A 46 -9.46 7.55 13.36
CA THR A 46 -8.71 6.28 13.47
C THR A 46 -9.48 5.06 12.96
N GLN A 47 -10.78 5.19 12.73
CA GLN A 47 -11.61 4.11 12.19
C GLN A 47 -11.63 4.18 10.67
N VAL A 48 -11.29 3.08 10.01
CA VAL A 48 -11.24 2.96 8.56
C VAL A 48 -12.31 1.95 8.11
N GLY A 49 -13.25 2.37 7.27
CA GLY A 49 -14.27 1.51 6.68
C GLY A 49 -13.87 0.94 5.31
N ALA A 50 -14.69 0.01 4.81
CA ALA A 50 -14.48 -0.64 3.50
C ALA A 50 -14.50 0.35 2.33
N SER A 51 -15.27 1.43 2.44
CA SER A 51 -15.36 2.47 1.41
C SER A 51 -14.08 3.30 1.32
N GLU A 52 -13.40 3.56 2.44
CA GLU A 52 -12.11 4.24 2.46
C GLU A 52 -10.98 3.32 2.00
N LEU A 53 -11.02 2.04 2.35
CA LEU A 53 -10.05 1.05 1.83
C LEU A 53 -10.10 0.94 0.31
N LYS A 54 -11.28 0.99 -0.30
CA LYS A 54 -11.47 0.95 -1.76
C LYS A 54 -10.89 2.17 -2.49
N GLN A 55 -10.69 3.28 -1.80
CA GLN A 55 -10.12 4.51 -2.38
C GLN A 55 -8.60 4.47 -2.46
N ILE A 56 -7.94 3.55 -1.75
CA ILE A 56 -6.50 3.40 -1.85
C ILE A 56 -6.13 2.80 -3.19
N LYS A 57 -5.24 3.50 -3.90
CA LYS A 57 -4.62 2.97 -5.11
C LYS A 57 -3.61 1.90 -4.72
N MET A 58 -3.99 0.65 -4.91
CA MET A 58 -3.09 -0.49 -4.72
C MET A 58 -2.04 -0.52 -5.85
N PRO A 59 -0.78 -0.90 -5.53
CA PRO A 59 0.22 -1.14 -6.56
C PRO A 59 -0.18 -2.34 -7.46
N PRO A 60 0.44 -2.49 -8.64
CA PRO A 60 0.21 -3.62 -9.51
C PRO A 60 0.38 -4.96 -8.77
N LEU A 61 -0.43 -5.97 -9.12
CA LEU A 61 -0.41 -7.28 -8.46
C LEU A 61 0.99 -7.90 -8.42
N LYS A 62 1.76 -7.76 -9.52
CA LYS A 62 3.14 -8.25 -9.60
C LYS A 62 4.04 -7.65 -8.51
N ASP A 63 3.88 -6.36 -8.21
CA ASP A 63 4.68 -5.69 -7.19
C ASP A 63 4.24 -6.15 -5.79
N ILE A 64 2.93 -6.37 -5.58
CA ILE A 64 2.39 -6.97 -4.33
C ILE A 64 3.01 -8.35 -4.08
N GLU A 65 3.04 -9.22 -5.09
CA GLU A 65 3.63 -10.55 -4.98
C GLU A 65 5.13 -10.51 -4.69
N VAL A 66 5.87 -9.58 -5.30
CA VAL A 66 7.30 -9.37 -5.03
C VAL A 66 7.53 -8.92 -3.59
N ILE A 67 6.73 -7.96 -3.09
CA ILE A 67 6.77 -7.53 -1.69
C ILE A 67 6.49 -8.72 -0.78
N GLY A 68 5.43 -9.48 -1.06
CA GLY A 68 5.04 -10.63 -0.25
C GLY A 68 6.12 -11.71 -0.18
N ASN A 69 6.74 -12.05 -1.30
CA ASN A 69 7.84 -13.02 -1.33
C ASN A 69 9.05 -12.52 -0.51
N LYS A 70 9.43 -11.24 -0.65
CA LYS A 70 10.53 -10.66 0.13
C LYS A 70 10.22 -10.62 1.63
N VAL A 71 9.01 -10.22 2.01
CA VAL A 71 8.57 -10.15 3.41
C VAL A 71 8.49 -11.54 4.03
N LYS A 72 7.99 -12.54 3.31
CA LYS A 72 7.92 -13.94 3.77
C LYS A 72 9.29 -14.54 4.09
N GLN A 73 10.36 -14.05 3.44
CA GLN A 73 11.73 -14.49 3.67
C GLN A 73 12.45 -13.72 4.79
N LEU A 74 11.85 -12.66 5.34
CA LEU A 74 12.42 -11.94 6.48
C LEU A 74 12.40 -12.83 7.72
N GLN A 75 13.52 -12.87 8.44
CA GLN A 75 13.57 -13.50 9.77
C GLN A 75 12.87 -12.66 10.84
N ASN A 76 12.82 -11.33 10.65
CA ASN A 76 12.17 -10.40 11.57
C ASN A 76 11.22 -9.47 10.78
N HIS A 77 9.92 -9.56 11.05
CA HIS A 77 8.88 -8.76 10.40
C HIS A 77 8.63 -7.42 11.11
N ASN A 78 9.70 -6.78 11.59
CA ASN A 78 9.55 -5.46 12.20
C ASN A 78 9.16 -4.42 11.13
N LYS A 79 8.53 -3.34 11.59
CA LYS A 79 8.01 -2.30 10.71
C LYS A 79 9.08 -1.67 9.81
N GLN A 80 10.30 -1.50 10.30
CA GLN A 80 11.39 -0.87 9.56
C GLN A 80 11.84 -1.70 8.35
N GLU A 81 11.96 -3.02 8.52
CA GLU A 81 12.32 -3.92 7.42
C GLU A 81 11.20 -4.01 6.38
N ILE A 82 9.95 -4.05 6.82
CA ILE A 82 8.78 -4.01 5.91
C ILE A 82 8.76 -2.70 5.11
N ASP A 83 8.92 -1.56 5.78
CA ASP A 83 8.95 -0.24 5.13
C ASP A 83 10.10 -0.13 4.12
N LYS A 84 11.26 -0.73 4.42
CA LYS A 84 12.41 -0.79 3.51
C LYS A 84 12.09 -1.58 2.25
N ILE A 85 11.52 -2.78 2.37
CA ILE A 85 11.13 -3.60 1.22
C ILE A 85 10.11 -2.88 0.35
N ILE A 86 9.09 -2.26 0.97
CA ILE A 86 8.05 -1.52 0.24
C ILE A 86 8.65 -0.34 -0.50
N SER A 87 9.56 0.39 0.15
CA SER A 87 10.25 1.52 -0.46
C SER A 87 11.09 1.09 -1.67
N GLU A 88 11.86 0.00 -1.53
CA GLU A 88 12.67 -0.56 -2.62
C GLU A 88 11.79 -0.95 -3.82
N VAL A 89 10.70 -1.70 -3.59
CA VAL A 89 9.87 -2.19 -4.69
C VAL A 89 9.03 -1.08 -5.33
N LEU A 90 8.45 -0.17 -4.54
CA LEU A 90 7.50 0.82 -5.06
C LEU A 90 8.17 2.13 -5.49
N LEU A 91 9.15 2.64 -4.74
CA LEU A 91 9.74 3.95 -5.06
C LEU A 91 10.70 3.85 -6.24
N GLU A 92 11.53 2.81 -6.33
CA GLU A 92 12.41 2.62 -7.50
C GLU A 92 11.59 2.51 -8.80
N ASN A 93 10.46 1.81 -8.74
CA ASN A 93 9.54 1.70 -9.88
C ASN A 93 8.87 3.04 -10.25
N ILE A 94 8.58 3.91 -9.29
CA ILE A 94 8.03 5.25 -9.53
C ILE A 94 9.10 6.16 -10.17
N TYR A 95 10.33 6.15 -9.67
CA TYR A 95 11.43 6.95 -10.23
C TYR A 95 11.79 6.52 -11.66
N VAL A 96 11.81 5.22 -11.95
CA VAL A 96 12.09 4.71 -13.32
C VAL A 96 10.93 5.01 -14.30
N LYS A 97 9.67 5.00 -13.85
CA LYS A 97 8.54 5.41 -14.71
C LYS A 97 8.53 6.90 -15.01
N ASN A 98 8.87 7.75 -14.04
CA ASN A 98 8.89 9.20 -14.23
C ASN A 98 10.03 9.67 -15.16
N THR A 99 11.18 8.99 -15.15
CA THR A 99 12.30 9.33 -16.06
C THR A 99 12.03 9.02 -17.53
N ARG A 100 11.03 8.19 -17.85
CA ARG A 100 10.55 7.97 -19.23
C ARG A 100 9.50 8.99 -19.69
N SER A 101 9.02 9.85 -18.78
CA SER A 101 8.19 11.02 -19.10
C SER A 101 9.03 12.29 -18.99
N SER A 102 10.17 12.32 -19.70
CA SER A 102 10.89 13.58 -19.91
C SER A 102 10.15 14.40 -20.97
N SER A 103 9.21 15.23 -20.52
CA SER A 103 8.78 16.39 -21.29
C SER A 103 8.14 17.42 -20.34
N ASN A 104 8.93 18.45 -20.02
CA ASN A 104 8.55 19.77 -19.49
C ASN A 104 8.03 19.87 -18.05
N PHE A 105 8.93 19.79 -17.07
CA PHE A 105 8.78 20.60 -15.86
C PHE A 105 9.30 22.02 -16.15
N GLU A 106 8.52 22.80 -16.91
CA GLU A 106 8.72 24.25 -16.93
C GLU A 106 8.32 24.82 -15.56
N ARG A 107 9.35 25.26 -14.84
CA ARG A 107 9.39 26.41 -13.90
C ARG A 107 8.05 26.79 -13.28
N VAL A 108 7.76 26.27 -12.09
CA VAL A 108 6.85 26.98 -11.16
C VAL A 108 7.72 27.76 -10.19
N GLY A 109 7.90 29.04 -10.48
CA GLY A 109 8.34 30.02 -9.49
C GLY A 109 7.24 30.17 -8.46
N VAL A 110 7.61 30.11 -7.18
CA VAL A 110 6.73 30.49 -6.09
C VAL A 110 6.76 32.01 -6.00
N ALA A 111 5.59 32.64 -6.12
CA ALA A 111 5.37 34.05 -5.79
C ALA A 111 4.82 34.15 -4.36
#